data_AF-A0A821ELT1-F1
#
_entry.id   AF-A0A821ELT1-F1
#
_cell.length_a   1.000
_cell.length_b   1.000
_cell.length_c   1.000
_cell.angle_alpha   90.00
_cell.angle_beta   90.00
_cell.angle_gamma   90.00
#
_symmetry.space_group_name_H-M   'P 1'
#
loop_
_entity.id
_entity.type
_entity.pdbx_description
1 polymer ?
#
loop_
_entity_poly.entity_id
_entity_poly.type
_entity_poly.pdbx_seq_one_letter_code
_entity_poly.pdbx_strand_id
1 'polypeptide(L)'
;NNGTSKTIQKRILLFSLREAHQLFLIEHDHTDAYLSLGSFSDLRPSNVLLQSHMTYRNCLCAYHENINLLIKPLSKYIPCPGLHSLQAFLSTLVCCETNEECMFSQCSLCANNFENKIIKHVTNFIQSVNWYQWVLKDGYSKKIEFNGTIGECIEVLKSKVNKFLAHVFIKRQQSEYFEKMKKISNNENICLQIDFSENLD
;
A
#
# COMPACT_ATOMS: atom_id res chain seq x y z
N ASN A 1 -4.42 2.08 44.05
CA ASN A 1 -3.57 2.58 42.95
C ASN A 1 -4.26 2.31 41.62
N ASN A 2 -4.84 3.35 41.03
CA ASN A 2 -5.65 3.28 39.81
C ASN A 2 -4.73 3.11 38.59
N GLY A 3 -4.68 1.90 38.03
CA GLY A 3 -3.90 1.59 36.83
C GLY A 3 -4.60 2.08 35.57
N THR A 4 -4.32 3.32 35.15
CA THR A 4 -4.72 3.80 33.82
C THR A 4 -3.81 3.18 32.76
N SER A 5 -4.33 2.26 31.96
CA SER A 5 -3.65 1.77 30.76
C SER A 5 -3.52 2.92 29.77
N LYS A 6 -2.29 3.33 29.45
CA LYS A 6 -2.03 4.29 28.37
C LYS A 6 -1.91 3.51 27.06
N THR A 7 -2.77 3.80 26.10
CA THR A 7 -2.64 3.28 24.73
C THR A 7 -1.41 3.91 24.10
N ILE A 8 -0.34 3.14 23.88
CA ILE A 8 0.88 3.60 23.24
C ILE A 8 0.80 3.27 21.75
N GLN A 9 0.91 4.30 20.90
CA GLN A 9 0.91 4.13 19.45
C GLN A 9 2.15 3.33 19.00
N LYS A 10 1.93 2.34 18.11
CA LYS A 10 3.02 1.65 17.43
C LYS A 10 3.66 2.58 16.41
N ARG A 11 4.99 2.66 16.40
CA ARG A 11 5.77 3.45 15.42
C ARG A 11 6.66 2.54 14.62
N ILE A 12 6.90 2.86 13.35
CA ILE A 12 7.77 2.08 12.48
C ILE A 12 9.14 2.75 12.42
N LEU A 13 10.19 1.98 12.71
CA LEU A 13 11.56 2.40 12.46
C LEU A 13 11.83 2.30 10.96
N LEU A 14 12.03 3.45 10.31
CA LEU A 14 12.26 3.55 8.87
C LEU A 14 13.68 3.15 8.46
N PHE A 15 14.64 3.27 9.38
CA PHE A 15 15.99 2.77 9.19
C PHE A 15 16.08 1.29 9.56
N SER A 16 16.99 0.57 8.91
CA SER A 16 17.46 -0.69 9.47
C SER A 16 18.17 -0.43 10.81
N LEU A 17 18.20 -1.43 11.69
CA LEU A 17 18.92 -1.32 12.96
C LEU A 17 20.41 -1.02 12.77
N ARG A 18 21.00 -1.47 11.65
CA ARG A 18 22.39 -1.19 11.30
C ARG A 18 22.61 0.28 10.95
N GLU A 19 21.74 0.85 10.12
CA GLU A 19 21.82 2.28 9.76
C GLU A 19 21.61 3.17 10.98
N ALA A 20 20.62 2.86 11.81
CA ALA A 20 20.36 3.60 13.05
C ALA A 20 21.53 3.50 14.04
N HIS A 21 22.14 2.32 14.17
CA HIS A 21 23.33 2.12 15.01
C HIS A 21 24.56 2.86 14.49
N GLN A 22 24.76 2.89 13.18
CA GLN A 22 25.87 3.62 12.58
C GLN A 22 25.73 5.13 12.79
N LEU A 23 24.51 5.67 12.65
CA LEU A 23 24.23 7.08 12.97
C LEU A 23 24.49 7.38 14.45
N PHE A 24 24.04 6.49 15.34
CA PHE A 24 24.30 6.61 16.78
C PHE A 24 25.81 6.66 17.09
N LEU A 25 26.61 5.79 16.46
CA LEU A 25 28.06 5.81 16.64
C LEU A 25 28.70 7.10 16.12
N ILE A 26 28.26 7.62 14.95
CA ILE A 26 28.75 8.89 14.41
C ILE A 26 28.41 10.06 15.35
N GLU A 27 27.18 10.10 15.85
CA GLU A 27 26.74 11.17 16.77
C GLU A 27 27.45 11.11 18.13
N HIS A 28 27.90 9.94 18.56
CA HIS A 28 28.53 9.71 19.87
C HIS A 28 30.03 9.34 19.79
N ASP A 29 30.68 9.55 18.64
CA ASP A 29 32.09 9.21 18.38
C ASP A 29 33.06 9.96 19.31
N HIS A 30 32.59 11.04 19.96
CA HIS A 30 33.32 11.83 20.95
C HIS A 30 33.20 11.29 22.39
N THR A 31 32.58 10.13 22.59
CA THR A 31 32.43 9.49 23.90
C THR A 31 33.15 8.14 23.90
N ASP A 32 33.86 7.81 24.99
CA ASP A 32 34.51 6.49 25.18
C ASP A 32 33.49 5.33 25.35
N ALA A 33 32.19 5.63 25.28
CA ALA A 33 31.12 4.67 25.45
C ALA A 33 30.80 3.96 24.12
N TYR A 34 31.43 2.81 23.89
CA TYR A 34 31.09 1.94 22.77
C TYR A 34 29.86 1.08 23.07
N LEU A 35 28.81 1.23 22.26
CA LEU A 35 27.61 0.40 22.32
C LEU A 35 27.57 -0.54 21.12
N SER A 36 27.47 -1.85 21.37
CA SER A 36 27.35 -2.84 20.30
C SER A 36 25.98 -2.76 19.61
N LEU A 37 25.89 -3.24 18.36
CA LEU A 37 24.62 -3.31 17.62
C LEU A 37 23.55 -4.12 18.37
N GLY A 38 23.94 -5.19 19.06
CA GLY A 38 23.00 -6.02 19.83
C GLY A 38 22.40 -5.24 21.00
N SER A 39 23.27 -4.65 21.84
CA SER A 39 22.84 -3.83 22.97
C SER A 39 22.01 -2.62 22.53
N PHE A 40 22.38 -1.98 21.41
CA PHE A 40 21.60 -0.91 20.79
C PHE A 40 20.21 -1.39 20.34
N SER A 41 20.13 -2.58 19.74
CA SER A 41 18.86 -3.15 19.27
C SER A 41 17.92 -3.51 20.42
N ASP A 42 18.47 -3.91 21.58
CA ASP A 42 17.71 -4.25 22.78
C ASP A 42 17.12 -3.03 23.49
N LEU A 43 17.76 -1.86 23.35
CA LEU A 43 17.25 -0.59 23.87
C LEU A 43 16.07 -0.03 23.07
N ARG A 44 15.75 -0.62 21.91
CA ARG A 44 14.60 -0.23 21.11
C ARG A 44 13.30 -0.48 21.90
N PRO A 45 12.45 0.55 22.10
CA PRO A 45 11.16 0.36 22.75
C PRO A 45 10.27 -0.65 22.01
N SER A 46 9.53 -1.46 22.74
CA SER A 46 8.69 -2.53 22.17
C SER A 46 7.57 -2.02 21.26
N ASN A 47 7.13 -0.77 21.44
CA ASN A 47 6.16 -0.11 20.57
C ASN A 47 6.78 0.44 19.27
N VAL A 48 8.11 0.39 19.09
CA VAL A 48 8.80 0.73 17.84
C VAL A 48 9.05 -0.55 17.05
N LEU A 49 8.33 -0.78 15.96
CA LEU A 49 8.45 -1.97 15.12
C LEU A 49 9.49 -1.75 14.01
N LEU A 50 10.15 -2.83 13.58
CA LEU A 50 11.03 -2.76 12.41
C LEU A 50 10.19 -2.73 11.12
N GLN A 51 10.73 -2.12 10.07
CA GLN A 51 10.09 -2.16 8.75
C GLN A 51 9.85 -3.59 8.25
N SER A 52 10.69 -4.56 8.64
CA SER A 52 10.49 -6.00 8.34
C SER A 52 9.23 -6.60 8.98
N HIS A 53 8.68 -5.97 10.03
CA HIS A 53 7.41 -6.36 10.64
C HIS A 53 6.21 -5.76 9.91
N MET A 54 6.43 -4.86 8.94
CA MET A 54 5.39 -4.45 8.02
C MET A 54 5.14 -5.58 7.03
N THR A 55 4.02 -6.27 7.20
CA THR A 55 3.55 -7.30 6.27
C THR A 55 3.07 -6.70 4.94
N TYR A 56 2.90 -5.38 4.87
CA TYR A 56 2.41 -4.67 3.70
C TYR A 56 3.57 -3.99 2.97
N ARG A 57 3.97 -4.56 1.83
CA ARG A 57 4.76 -3.84 0.81
C ARG A 57 3.90 -2.89 -0.04
N ASN A 58 2.59 -2.82 0.26
CA ASN A 58 1.59 -2.07 -0.49
C ASN A 58 1.25 -0.77 0.25
N CYS A 59 0.91 0.26 -0.52
CA CYS A 59 0.45 1.54 0.03
C CYS A 59 -0.87 1.34 0.79
N LEU A 60 -1.02 1.98 1.95
CA LEU A 60 -2.25 1.95 2.77
C LEU A 60 -3.32 2.96 2.30
N CYS A 61 -3.19 3.49 1.09
CA CYS A 61 -4.12 4.47 0.56
C CYS A 61 -5.47 3.83 0.20
N ALA A 62 -6.49 4.69 0.13
CA ALA A 62 -7.83 4.29 -0.28
C ALA A 62 -7.87 3.66 -1.69
N TYR A 63 -6.93 3.96 -2.58
CA TYR A 63 -6.86 3.33 -3.90
C TYR A 63 -6.55 1.83 -3.80
N HIS A 64 -5.56 1.43 -2.99
CA HIS A 64 -5.22 0.02 -2.81
C HIS A 64 -6.23 -0.69 -1.91
N GLU A 65 -6.60 -0.06 -0.79
CA GLU A 65 -7.52 -0.66 0.17
C GLU A 65 -8.90 -0.88 -0.45
N ASN A 66 -9.45 0.06 -1.21
CA ASN A 66 -10.76 -0.15 -1.85
C ASN A 66 -10.75 -1.27 -2.88
N ILE A 67 -9.68 -1.41 -3.68
CA ILE A 67 -9.58 -2.57 -4.59
C ILE A 67 -9.52 -3.86 -3.77
N ASN A 68 -8.71 -3.91 -2.70
CA ASN A 68 -8.60 -5.08 -1.85
C ASN A 68 -9.93 -5.48 -1.19
N LEU A 69 -10.70 -4.50 -0.70
CA LEU A 69 -12.00 -4.71 -0.07
C LEU A 69 -13.09 -5.18 -1.07
N LEU A 70 -12.91 -4.91 -2.37
CA LEU A 70 -13.80 -5.36 -3.43
C LEU A 70 -13.41 -6.75 -3.96
N ILE A 71 -12.12 -7.01 -4.20
CA ILE A 71 -11.67 -8.31 -4.76
C ILE A 71 -11.85 -9.46 -3.75
N LYS A 72 -11.65 -9.21 -2.44
CA LYS A 72 -11.75 -10.23 -1.39
C LYS A 72 -13.11 -10.93 -1.30
N PRO A 73 -14.25 -10.22 -1.28
CA PRO A 73 -15.55 -10.88 -1.32
C PRO A 73 -15.81 -11.53 -2.68
N LEU A 74 -15.43 -10.87 -3.79
CA LEU A 74 -15.62 -11.40 -5.15
C LEU A 74 -14.86 -12.71 -5.41
N SER A 75 -13.65 -12.86 -4.86
CA SER A 75 -12.83 -14.07 -5.03
C SER A 75 -13.45 -15.33 -4.43
N LYS A 76 -14.47 -15.19 -3.56
CA LYS A 76 -15.22 -16.33 -3.00
C LYS A 76 -16.23 -16.91 -3.99
N TYR A 77 -16.68 -16.10 -4.94
CA TYR A 77 -17.74 -16.46 -5.89
C TYR A 77 -17.23 -16.59 -7.33
N ILE A 78 -16.14 -15.89 -7.66
CA ILE A 78 -15.57 -15.85 -9.00
C ILE A 78 -14.23 -16.59 -8.97
N PRO A 79 -14.09 -17.76 -9.64
CA PRO A 79 -12.86 -18.52 -9.71
C PRO A 79 -11.89 -17.88 -10.73
N CYS A 80 -11.46 -16.65 -10.45
CA CYS A 80 -10.51 -15.90 -11.26
C CYS A 80 -9.20 -15.73 -10.46
N PRO A 81 -8.06 -16.22 -10.97
CA PRO A 81 -6.77 -16.05 -10.32
C PRO A 81 -6.40 -14.60 -10.03
N GLY A 82 -6.86 -13.67 -10.89
CA GLY A 82 -6.66 -12.23 -10.74
C GLY A 82 -7.34 -11.62 -9.52
N LEU A 83 -8.25 -12.31 -8.83
CA LEU A 83 -8.96 -11.76 -7.66
C LEU A 83 -8.34 -12.18 -6.32
N HIS A 84 -7.30 -13.03 -6.30
CA HIS A 84 -6.72 -13.54 -5.04
C HIS A 84 -5.84 -12.53 -4.29
N SER A 85 -5.25 -11.57 -5.00
CA SER A 85 -4.41 -10.54 -4.38
C SER A 85 -4.34 -9.30 -5.25
N LEU A 86 -3.97 -8.16 -4.66
CA LEU A 86 -3.75 -6.91 -5.40
C LEU A 86 -2.70 -7.06 -6.51
N GLN A 87 -1.62 -7.81 -6.25
CA GLN A 87 -0.57 -8.02 -7.24
C GLN A 87 -1.10 -8.88 -8.41
N ALA A 88 -1.80 -9.99 -8.10
CA ALA A 88 -2.41 -10.81 -9.15
C ALA A 88 -3.45 -10.02 -9.96
N PHE A 89 -4.23 -9.15 -9.31
CA PHE A 89 -5.19 -8.27 -9.96
C PHE A 89 -4.51 -7.32 -10.93
N LEU A 90 -3.49 -6.60 -10.46
CA LEU A 90 -2.69 -5.69 -11.28
C LEU A 90 -2.10 -6.42 -12.50
N SER A 91 -1.37 -7.52 -12.28
CA SER A 91 -0.73 -8.27 -13.36
C SER A 91 -1.73 -8.92 -14.34
N THR A 92 -2.98 -9.13 -13.91
CA THR A 92 -4.05 -9.61 -14.80
C THR A 92 -4.51 -8.49 -15.74
N LEU A 93 -4.60 -7.26 -15.24
CA LEU A 93 -5.13 -6.11 -15.99
C LEU A 93 -4.18 -5.60 -17.05
N VAL A 94 -2.87 -5.55 -16.79
CA VAL A 94 -1.90 -4.91 -17.69
C VAL A 94 -0.93 -5.90 -18.32
N CYS A 95 -0.45 -5.59 -19.52
CA CYS A 95 0.63 -6.37 -20.15
C CYS A 95 1.99 -6.09 -19.52
N CYS A 96 2.22 -4.85 -19.07
CA CYS A 96 3.49 -4.43 -18.48
C CYS A 96 3.24 -3.37 -17.40
N GLU A 97 3.65 -3.64 -16.17
CA GLU A 97 3.42 -2.75 -15.02
C GLU A 97 4.37 -1.53 -14.97
N THR A 98 5.42 -1.53 -15.79
CA THR A 98 6.37 -0.42 -15.93
C THR A 98 6.12 0.41 -17.17
N ASN A 99 5.18 0.01 -18.03
CA ASN A 99 4.79 0.76 -19.21
C ASN A 99 3.66 1.75 -18.86
N GLU A 100 3.86 3.02 -19.19
CA GLU A 100 2.91 4.09 -18.90
C GLU A 100 1.57 3.85 -19.60
N GLU A 101 1.56 3.56 -20.90
CA GLU A 101 0.31 3.34 -21.66
C GLU A 101 -0.54 2.20 -21.05
N CYS A 102 0.10 1.13 -20.60
CA CYS A 102 -0.59 0.04 -19.91
C CYS A 102 -1.23 0.52 -18.59
N MET A 103 -0.48 1.27 -17.78
CA MET A 103 -0.91 1.71 -16.45
C MET A 103 -1.88 2.90 -16.47
N PHE A 104 -1.96 3.62 -17.58
CA PHE A 104 -2.96 4.68 -17.82
C PHE A 104 -4.14 4.19 -18.66
N SER A 105 -4.28 2.88 -18.89
CA SER A 105 -5.38 2.27 -19.66
C SER A 105 -5.47 2.76 -21.11
N GLN A 106 -4.33 3.06 -21.73
CA GLN A 106 -4.20 3.51 -23.12
C GLN A 106 -3.67 2.40 -24.06
N CYS A 107 -3.09 1.33 -23.51
CA CYS A 107 -2.56 0.22 -24.30
C CYS A 107 -3.68 -0.61 -24.95
N SER A 108 -3.66 -0.73 -26.27
CA SER A 108 -4.64 -1.49 -27.06
C SER A 108 -4.65 -3.00 -26.76
N LEU A 109 -3.52 -3.57 -26.30
CA LEU A 109 -3.39 -4.99 -25.99
C LEU A 109 -4.05 -5.39 -24.67
N CYS A 110 -4.09 -4.48 -23.69
CA CYS A 110 -4.64 -4.75 -22.36
C CYS A 110 -5.89 -3.95 -22.00
N ALA A 111 -6.35 -3.02 -22.86
CA ALA A 111 -7.52 -2.18 -22.62
C ALA A 111 -8.77 -2.96 -22.19
N ASN A 112 -8.98 -4.17 -22.73
CA ASN A 112 -10.14 -5.02 -22.46
C ASN A 112 -9.84 -6.20 -21.51
N ASN A 113 -8.71 -6.18 -20.80
CA ASN A 113 -8.36 -7.30 -19.91
C ASN A 113 -9.32 -7.44 -18.72
N PHE A 114 -9.96 -6.35 -18.28
CA PHE A 114 -10.97 -6.44 -17.23
C PHE A 114 -12.13 -7.34 -17.70
N GLU A 115 -12.66 -7.09 -18.90
CA GLU A 115 -13.72 -7.88 -19.52
C GLU A 115 -13.23 -9.31 -19.79
N ASN A 116 -12.09 -9.44 -20.48
CA ASN A 116 -11.61 -10.70 -21.03
C ASN A 116 -11.07 -11.66 -19.97
N LYS A 117 -10.54 -11.14 -18.85
CA LYS A 117 -9.85 -11.95 -17.83
C LYS A 117 -10.52 -11.91 -16.45
N ILE A 118 -11.37 -10.93 -16.16
CA ILE A 118 -12.14 -10.89 -14.90
C ILE A 118 -13.60 -11.24 -15.16
N ILE A 119 -14.30 -10.43 -15.98
CA ILE A 119 -15.76 -10.60 -16.20
C ILE A 119 -16.07 -11.97 -16.83
N LYS A 120 -15.21 -12.48 -17.72
CA LYS A 120 -15.37 -13.82 -18.32
C LYS A 120 -15.55 -14.95 -17.30
N HIS A 121 -15.03 -14.81 -16.08
CA HIS A 121 -15.15 -15.82 -15.03
C HIS A 121 -16.43 -15.71 -14.19
N VAL A 122 -17.26 -14.69 -14.44
CA VAL A 122 -18.49 -14.43 -13.68
C VAL A 122 -19.62 -15.28 -14.26
N THR A 123 -20.12 -16.22 -13.47
CA THR A 123 -21.21 -17.12 -13.88
C THR A 123 -22.58 -16.66 -13.39
N ASN A 124 -22.64 -15.89 -12.29
CA ASN A 124 -23.89 -15.42 -11.70
C ASN A 124 -23.76 -13.97 -11.23
N PHE A 125 -24.23 -13.03 -12.05
CA PHE A 125 -24.19 -11.60 -11.72
C PHE A 125 -25.19 -11.18 -10.64
N ILE A 126 -26.28 -11.92 -10.46
CA ILE A 126 -27.37 -11.56 -9.54
C ILE A 126 -27.17 -12.12 -8.13
N GLN A 127 -26.12 -12.93 -7.91
CA GLN A 127 -25.77 -13.46 -6.59
C GLN A 127 -25.51 -12.31 -5.62
N SER A 128 -26.13 -12.37 -4.44
CA SER A 128 -25.92 -11.38 -3.38
C SER A 128 -24.51 -11.50 -2.80
N VAL A 129 -23.88 -10.35 -2.55
CA VAL A 129 -22.56 -10.20 -1.94
C VAL A 129 -22.51 -8.94 -1.09
N ASN A 130 -21.74 -9.00 -0.01
CA ASN A 130 -21.47 -7.86 0.86
C ASN A 130 -20.00 -7.46 0.70
N TRP A 131 -19.74 -6.16 0.63
CA TRP A 131 -18.38 -5.63 0.51
C TRP A 131 -18.23 -4.33 1.30
N TYR A 132 -16.99 -3.93 1.52
CA TYR A 132 -16.67 -2.68 2.22
C TYR A 132 -15.99 -1.70 1.27
N GLN A 133 -16.13 -0.41 1.55
CA GLN A 133 -15.31 0.64 0.93
C GLN A 133 -14.99 1.73 1.94
N TRP A 134 -13.81 2.30 1.83
CA TRP A 134 -13.46 3.59 2.38
C TRP A 134 -14.05 4.69 1.49
N VAL A 135 -14.92 5.50 2.09
CA VAL A 135 -15.59 6.64 1.45
C VAL A 135 -15.22 7.90 2.21
N LEU A 136 -14.79 8.93 1.48
CA LEU A 136 -14.59 10.26 2.05
C LEU A 136 -15.97 10.91 2.27
N LYS A 137 -16.31 11.19 3.53
CA LYS A 137 -17.55 11.86 3.89
C LYS A 137 -17.25 12.91 4.95
N ASP A 138 -17.72 14.13 4.74
CA ASP A 138 -17.57 15.24 5.69
C ASP A 138 -16.10 15.53 6.08
N GLY A 139 -15.16 15.32 5.14
CA GLY A 139 -13.73 15.58 5.34
C GLY A 139 -12.96 14.47 6.06
N TYR A 140 -13.60 13.35 6.39
CA TYR A 140 -12.91 12.19 6.95
C TYR A 140 -13.27 10.91 6.19
N SER A 141 -12.33 9.97 6.17
CA SER A 141 -12.54 8.67 5.54
C SER A 141 -13.29 7.74 6.50
N LYS A 142 -14.38 7.13 6.04
CA LYS A 142 -15.13 6.12 6.80
C LYS A 142 -15.27 4.83 6.01
N LYS A 143 -15.03 3.70 6.67
CA LYS A 143 -15.31 2.38 6.11
C LYS A 143 -16.81 2.08 6.22
N ILE A 144 -17.45 1.84 5.08
CA ILE A 144 -18.89 1.60 4.96
C ILE A 144 -19.10 0.21 4.35
N GLU A 145 -20.08 -0.52 4.88
CA GLU A 145 -20.55 -1.79 4.32
C GLU A 145 -21.64 -1.54 3.29
N PHE A 146 -21.58 -2.28 2.18
CA PHE A 146 -22.53 -2.28 1.10
C PHE A 146 -23.05 -3.70 0.90
N ASN A 147 -24.34 -3.82 0.58
CA ASN A 147 -25.00 -5.07 0.25
C ASN A 147 -25.64 -4.92 -1.13
N GLY A 148 -25.42 -5.89 -2.00
CA GLY A 148 -25.91 -5.84 -3.37
C GLY A 148 -25.57 -7.13 -4.11
N THR A 149 -25.50 -7.05 -5.43
CA THR A 149 -25.20 -8.16 -6.32
C THR A 149 -23.73 -8.19 -6.73
N ILE A 150 -23.25 -9.33 -7.21
CA ILE A 150 -21.91 -9.45 -7.82
C ILE A 150 -21.74 -8.44 -8.96
N GLY A 151 -22.77 -8.25 -9.79
CA GLY A 151 -22.75 -7.27 -10.87
C GLY A 151 -22.50 -5.85 -10.36
N GLU A 152 -23.22 -5.41 -9.35
CA GLU A 152 -23.03 -4.08 -8.74
C GLU A 152 -21.62 -3.92 -8.14
N CYS A 153 -21.13 -4.94 -7.43
CA CYS A 153 -19.78 -4.92 -6.87
C CYS A 153 -18.69 -4.85 -7.95
N ILE A 154 -18.87 -5.56 -9.08
CA ILE A 154 -17.97 -5.52 -10.23
C ILE A 154 -17.96 -4.14 -10.90
N GLU A 155 -19.11 -3.49 -11.06
CA GLU A 155 -19.17 -2.13 -11.63
C GLU A 155 -18.44 -1.13 -10.73
N VAL A 156 -18.61 -1.26 -9.41
CA VAL A 156 -17.84 -0.47 -8.45
C VAL A 156 -16.34 -0.75 -8.56
N LEU A 157 -15.92 -2.01 -8.68
CA LEU A 157 -14.51 -2.38 -8.89
C LEU A 157 -13.97 -1.77 -10.18
N LYS A 158 -14.68 -1.94 -11.30
CA LYS A 158 -14.31 -1.43 -12.63
C LYS A 158 -14.13 0.09 -12.61
N SER A 159 -15.04 0.82 -11.95
CA SER A 159 -14.97 2.28 -11.84
C SER A 159 -13.69 2.80 -11.15
N LYS A 160 -13.03 1.95 -10.34
CA LYS A 160 -11.81 2.31 -9.59
C LYS A 160 -10.53 1.89 -10.29
N VAL A 161 -10.60 1.00 -11.29
CA VAL A 161 -9.41 0.41 -11.94
C VAL A 161 -8.47 1.48 -12.50
N ASN A 162 -8.96 2.42 -13.30
CA ASN A 162 -8.10 3.41 -13.95
C ASN A 162 -7.33 4.27 -12.94
N LYS A 163 -8.00 4.72 -11.87
CA LYS A 163 -7.35 5.50 -10.81
C LYS A 163 -6.34 4.67 -10.03
N PHE A 164 -6.65 3.40 -9.77
CA PHE A 164 -5.74 2.48 -9.12
C PHE A 164 -4.47 2.24 -9.94
N LEU A 165 -4.59 1.93 -11.23
CA LEU A 165 -3.43 1.68 -12.11
C LEU A 165 -2.54 2.93 -12.21
N ALA A 166 -3.12 4.10 -12.48
CA ALA A 166 -2.37 5.36 -12.56
C ALA A 166 -1.66 5.66 -11.23
N HIS A 167 -2.35 5.47 -10.09
CA HIS A 167 -1.76 5.67 -8.77
C HIS A 167 -0.56 4.74 -8.52
N VAL A 168 -0.69 3.44 -8.84
CA VAL A 168 0.42 2.47 -8.69
C VAL A 168 1.63 2.90 -9.50
N PHE A 169 1.43 3.30 -10.76
CA PHE A 169 2.52 3.73 -11.63
C PHE A 169 3.19 5.00 -11.12
N ILE A 170 2.42 6.06 -10.86
CA ILE A 170 2.95 7.34 -10.37
C ILE A 170 3.74 7.12 -9.07
N LYS A 171 3.20 6.34 -8.13
CA LYS A 171 3.87 6.06 -6.86
C LYS A 171 5.20 5.32 -7.06
N ARG A 172 5.25 4.37 -8.00
CA ARG A 172 6.50 3.65 -8.34
C ARG A 172 7.53 4.61 -8.97
N GLN A 173 7.13 5.41 -9.95
CA GLN A 173 8.00 6.42 -10.58
C GLN A 173 8.54 7.44 -9.57
N GLN A 174 7.68 7.94 -8.67
CA GLN A 174 8.08 8.85 -7.60
C GLN A 174 9.07 8.20 -6.63
N SER A 175 8.82 6.94 -6.23
CA SER A 175 9.72 6.19 -5.36
C SER A 175 11.08 5.97 -6.02
N GLU A 176 11.12 5.58 -7.29
CA GLU A 176 12.36 5.39 -8.03
C GLU A 176 13.14 6.69 -8.21
N TYR A 177 12.44 7.79 -8.53
CA TYR A 177 13.06 9.10 -8.65
C TYR A 177 13.62 9.59 -7.31
N PHE A 178 12.87 9.42 -6.22
CA PHE A 178 13.34 9.75 -4.87
C PHE A 178 14.61 8.97 -4.51
N GLU A 179 14.64 7.66 -4.73
CA GLU A 179 15.83 6.83 -4.48
C GLU A 179 17.04 7.25 -5.33
N LYS A 180 16.81 7.72 -6.57
CA LYS A 180 17.88 8.30 -7.40
C LYS A 180 18.39 9.62 -6.80
N MET A 181 17.48 10.52 -6.40
CA MET A 181 17.84 11.82 -5.83
C MET A 181 18.56 11.69 -4.48
N LYS A 182 18.15 10.74 -3.63
CA LYS A 182 18.82 10.41 -2.36
C LYS A 182 20.28 9.98 -2.53
N LYS A 183 20.62 9.36 -3.66
CA LYS A 183 22.01 8.95 -3.97
C LYS A 183 22.87 10.11 -4.49
N ILE A 184 22.24 11.16 -5.02
CA ILE A 184 22.92 12.31 -5.64
C ILE A 184 23.00 13.50 -4.67
N SER A 185 22.17 13.52 -3.60
CA SER A 185 22.20 14.57 -2.59
C SER A 185 23.56 14.68 -1.92
N ASN A 186 24.08 15.90 -1.86
CA ASN A 186 25.31 16.31 -1.18
C ASN A 186 24.97 17.31 -0.07
N ASN A 187 25.98 17.88 0.60
CA ASN A 187 25.78 18.85 1.68
C ASN A 187 25.08 20.16 1.27
N GLU A 188 24.86 20.38 -0.04
CA GLU A 188 24.23 21.59 -0.58
C GLU A 188 22.76 21.36 -1.00
N ASN A 189 22.32 20.10 -1.11
CA ASN A 189 20.99 19.75 -1.64
C ASN A 189 20.27 18.76 -0.72
N ILE A 190 19.06 19.11 -0.29
CA ILE A 190 18.20 18.24 0.51
C ILE A 190 17.10 17.65 -0.38
N CYS A 191 16.93 16.33 -0.36
CA CYS A 191 15.80 15.66 -1.00
C CYS A 191 14.71 15.41 0.05
N LEU A 192 13.54 16.03 -0.14
CA LEU A 192 12.38 15.85 0.72
C LEU A 192 11.30 15.07 -0.02
N GLN A 193 10.83 13.98 0.59
CA GLN A 193 9.61 13.30 0.17
C GLN A 193 8.48 13.72 1.10
N ILE A 194 7.48 14.40 0.56
CA ILE A 194 6.29 14.83 1.29
C ILE A 194 5.15 13.92 0.87
N ASP A 195 4.57 13.21 1.83
CA ASP A 195 3.38 12.40 1.62
C ASP A 195 2.17 13.12 2.22
N PHE A 196 1.17 13.40 1.40
CA PHE A 196 -0.10 13.99 1.82
C PHE A 196 -1.18 12.94 2.06
N SER A 197 -0.83 11.65 2.06
CA SER A 197 -1.81 10.59 2.27
C SER A 197 -2.34 10.59 3.71
N GLU A 198 -3.63 10.83 3.83
CA GLU A 198 -4.41 10.47 5.01
C GLU A 198 -4.34 8.94 5.15
N ASN A 199 -3.53 8.46 6.11
CA ASN A 199 -3.60 7.06 6.50
C ASN A 199 -5.00 6.79 7.05
N LEU A 200 -5.63 5.74 6.54
CA LEU A 200 -6.96 5.31 6.97
C LEU A 200 -6.80 4.67 8.36
N ASP A 201 -6.97 5.48 9.41
CA ASP A 201 -6.99 5.04 10.82
C ASP A 201 -8.26 4.26 11.19
#